data_AF-A0A175WAQ6-F1
#
_entry.id   AF-A0A175WAQ6-F1
#
_cell.length_a   1.000
_cell.length_b   1.000
_cell.length_c   1.000
_cell.angle_alpha   90.00
_cell.angle_beta   90.00
_cell.angle_gamma   90.00
#
_symmetry.space_group_name_H-M   'P 1'
#
loop_
_entity.id
_entity.type
_entity.pdbx_description
1 polymer ?
#
loop_
_entity_poly.entity_id
_entity_poly.type
_entity_poly.pdbx_seq_one_letter_code
_entity_poly.pdbx_strand_id
1 'polypeptide(L)'
;MPPNERTEKQAAAQQAVDILHEIATILNCHLDRRTLSICISMIENGVNPEALAAVIKELRREGQEAQIEREVAAAAAASSTRRR
;
A
#
# COMPACT_ATOMS: atom_id res chain seq x y z
N MET A 1 22.91 -22.54 -6.07
CA MET A 1 22.52 -22.06 -4.72
C MET A 1 22.30 -23.30 -3.85
N PRO A 2 23.29 -23.72 -3.04
CA PRO A 2 23.09 -24.72 -1.99
C PRO A 2 21.85 -24.37 -1.12
N PRO A 3 21.19 -25.37 -0.51
CA PRO A 3 19.95 -25.16 0.25
C PRO A 3 20.04 -24.08 1.34
N ASN A 4 21.18 -23.98 2.04
CA ASN A 4 21.39 -23.01 3.12
C ASN A 4 21.40 -21.56 2.63
N GLU A 5 21.92 -21.28 1.44
CA GLU A 5 21.93 -19.93 0.88
C GLU A 5 20.50 -19.42 0.60
N ARG A 6 19.58 -20.32 0.22
CA ARG A 6 18.19 -19.93 -0.03
C ARG A 6 17.49 -19.51 1.24
N THR A 7 17.70 -20.24 2.33
CA THR A 7 17.10 -19.91 3.65
C THR A 7 17.70 -18.63 4.22
N GLU A 8 19.01 -18.42 4.08
CA GLU A 8 19.68 -17.19 4.51
C GLU A 8 19.17 -15.97 3.72
N LYS A 9 19.04 -16.08 2.39
CA LYS A 9 18.49 -15.01 1.55
C LYS A 9 17.04 -14.68 1.91
N GLN A 10 16.21 -15.69 2.21
CA GLN A 10 14.83 -15.46 2.65
C GLN A 10 14.78 -14.76 4.01
N ALA A 11 15.63 -15.15 4.96
CA ALA A 11 15.72 -14.48 6.26
C ALA A 11 16.18 -13.01 6.12
N ALA A 12 17.19 -12.76 5.28
CA ALA A 12 17.67 -11.41 5.00
C ALA A 12 16.60 -10.54 4.32
N ALA A 13 15.83 -11.09 3.37
CA ALA A 13 14.73 -10.37 2.73
C ALA A 13 13.63 -9.99 3.74
N GLN A 14 13.29 -10.90 4.66
CA GLN A 14 12.32 -10.60 5.71
C GLN A 14 12.80 -9.47 6.64
N GLN A 15 14.06 -9.52 7.07
CA GLN A 15 14.68 -8.46 7.88
C GLN A 15 14.68 -7.11 7.15
N ALA A 16 14.98 -7.11 5.84
CA ALA A 16 14.95 -5.90 5.03
C ALA A 16 13.55 -5.27 5.00
N VAL A 17 12.50 -6.07 4.82
CA VAL A 17 11.11 -5.59 4.84
C VAL A 17 10.74 -5.01 6.21
N ASP A 18 11.19 -5.64 7.30
CA ASP A 18 10.91 -5.16 8.66
C ASP A 18 11.58 -3.81 8.95
N ILE A 19 12.85 -3.65 8.59
CA ILE A 19 13.58 -2.37 8.71
C ILE A 19 12.91 -1.29 7.84
N LEU A 20 12.58 -1.60 6.59
CA LEU A 20 11.94 -0.64 5.69
C LEU A 20 10.55 -0.22 6.18
N HIS A 21 9.80 -1.14 6.82
CA HIS A 21 8.50 -0.83 7.40
C HIS A 21 8.62 0.08 8.64
N GLU A 22 9.65 -0.12 9.47
CA GLU A 22 9.95 0.79 10.58
C GLU A 22 10.28 2.20 10.08
N ILE A 23 11.13 2.31 9.05
CA ILE A 23 11.43 3.59 8.38
C ILE A 23 10.16 4.24 7.81
N ALA A 24 9.32 3.47 7.11
CA ALA A 24 8.06 3.96 6.56
C ALA A 24 7.09 4.46 7.64
N THR A 25 7.12 3.84 8.82
CA THR A 25 6.32 4.27 9.98
C THR A 25 6.85 5.58 10.56
N ILE A 26 8.16 5.69 10.77
CA ILE A 26 8.81 6.92 11.26
C ILE A 26 8.54 8.11 10.32
N LEU A 27 8.57 7.87 9.01
CA LEU A 27 8.32 8.89 7.98
C LEU A 27 6.83 9.14 7.71
N ASN A 28 5.91 8.46 8.41
CA ASN A 28 4.46 8.55 8.19
C ASN A 28 4.05 8.32 6.72
N CYS A 29 4.68 7.36 6.04
CA CYS A 29 4.33 7.03 4.65
C CYS A 29 2.95 6.34 4.52
N HIS A 30 2.39 5.86 5.64
CA HIS A 30 1.13 5.12 5.70
C HIS A 30 1.09 3.90 4.77
N LEU A 31 2.21 3.18 4.64
CA LEU A 31 2.30 1.95 3.85
C LEU A 31 2.25 0.75 4.79
N ASP A 32 1.30 -0.17 4.56
CA ASP A 32 1.30 -1.46 5.25
C ASP A 32 2.40 -2.38 4.70
N ARG A 33 2.74 -3.43 5.46
CA ARG A 33 3.77 -4.42 5.06
C ARG A 33 3.52 -5.01 3.67
N ARG A 34 2.26 -5.28 3.32
CA ARG A 34 1.91 -5.86 2.01
C ARG A 34 2.21 -4.91 0.87
N THR A 35 1.77 -3.66 0.99
CA THR A 35 1.99 -2.60 -0.01
C THR A 35 3.47 -2.31 -0.15
N LEU A 36 4.20 -2.25 0.96
CA LEU A 36 5.64 -2.06 0.95
C LEU A 36 6.37 -3.18 0.21
N SER A 37 6.03 -4.45 0.47
CA SER A 37 6.61 -5.60 -0.25
C SER A 37 6.33 -5.55 -1.75
N ILE A 38 5.12 -5.11 -2.16
CA ILE A 38 4.80 -4.91 -3.59
C ILE A 38 5.69 -3.81 -4.18
N CYS A 39 5.84 -2.69 -3.47
CA CYS A 39 6.69 -1.58 -3.94
C CYS A 39 8.16 -2.01 -4.10
N ILE A 40 8.69 -2.77 -3.13
CA ILE A 40 10.04 -3.34 -3.20
C ILE A 40 10.17 -4.22 -4.44
N SER A 41 9.24 -5.15 -4.66
CA SER A 41 9.26 -6.03 -5.83
C SER A 41 9.20 -5.24 -7.15
N MET A 42 8.39 -4.18 -7.23
CA MET A 42 8.33 -3.32 -8.42
C MET A 42 9.67 -2.60 -8.68
N ILE A 43 10.28 -2.04 -7.63
CA ILE A 43 11.58 -1.35 -7.73
C ILE A 43 12.69 -2.33 -8.11
N GLU A 44 12.71 -3.54 -7.54
CA GLU A 44 13.65 -4.60 -7.91
C GLU A 44 13.50 -5.04 -9.37
N ASN A 45 12.30 -4.92 -9.95
CA ASN A 45 12.03 -5.16 -11.37
C ASN A 45 12.32 -3.93 -12.28
N GLY A 46 12.91 -2.86 -11.73
CA GLY A 46 13.35 -1.68 -12.50
C GLY A 46 12.32 -0.56 -12.63
N VAL A 47 11.21 -0.61 -11.88
CA VAL A 47 10.25 0.51 -11.84
C VAL A 47 10.90 1.73 -11.16
N ASN A 48 10.75 2.90 -11.76
CA ASN A 48 11.24 4.16 -11.18
C ASN A 48 10.48 4.48 -9.86
N PRO A 49 11.20 4.72 -8.74
CA PRO A 49 10.58 4.94 -7.43
C PRO A 49 9.78 6.26 -7.34
N GLU A 50 10.20 7.31 -8.05
CA GLU A 50 9.47 8.59 -8.08
C GLU A 50 8.14 8.45 -8.83
N ALA A 51 8.16 7.74 -9.96
CA ALA A 51 6.95 7.44 -10.73
C ALA A 51 5.99 6.55 -9.92
N LEU A 52 6.52 5.52 -9.24
CA LEU A 52 5.72 4.66 -8.37
C LEU A 52 5.08 5.45 -7.22
N ALA A 53 5.83 6.38 -6.60
CA ALA A 53 5.30 7.23 -5.55
C ALA A 53 4.16 8.14 -6.06
N ALA A 54 4.26 8.66 -7.29
CA ALA A 54 3.19 9.42 -7.92
C ALA A 54 1.92 8.58 -8.10
N VAL A 55 2.05 7.35 -8.62
CA VAL A 55 0.93 6.40 -8.79
C VAL A 55 0.26 6.08 -7.46
N ILE A 56 1.04 5.82 -6.39
CA ILE A 56 0.49 5.53 -5.06
C ILE A 56 -0.33 6.72 -4.53
N LYS A 57 0.15 7.95 -4.72
CA LYS A 57 -0.57 9.16 -4.30
C LYS A 57 -1.88 9.33 -5.06
N GLU A 58 -1.87 9.09 -6.37
CA GLU A 58 -3.05 9.16 -7.22
C GLU A 58 -4.10 8.11 -6.84
N LEU A 59 -3.71 6.84 -6.72
CA LEU A 59 -4.61 5.75 -6.31
C LEU A 59 -5.23 5.98 -4.93
N ARG A 60 -4.48 6.57 -3.99
CA ARG A 60 -5.00 6.95 -2.66
C ARG A 60 -6.04 8.06 -2.77
N ARG A 61 -5.79 9.08 -3.59
CA ARG A 61 -6.74 10.18 -3.83
C ARG A 61 -8.03 9.64 -4.43
N GLU A 62 -7.95 8.87 -5.51
CA GLU A 62 -9.11 8.26 -6.17
C GLU A 62 -9.88 7.32 -5.24
N GLY A 63 -9.17 6.54 -4.43
CA GLY A 63 -9.77 5.67 -3.42
C GLY A 63 -10.54 6.46 -2.36
N GLN A 64 -10.00 7.59 -1.89
CA GLN A 64 -10.69 8.47 -0.93
C GLN A 64 -11.93 9.13 -1.55
N GLU A 65 -11.81 9.68 -2.76
CA GLU A 65 -12.93 10.29 -3.51
C GLU A 65 -14.07 9.26 -3.71
N ALA A 66 -13.74 8.05 -4.16
CA ALA A 66 -14.71 6.98 -4.36
C ALA A 66 -15.39 6.52 -3.05
N GLN A 67 -14.69 6.55 -1.91
CA GLN A 67 -15.30 6.27 -0.61
C GLN A 67 -16.29 7.37 -0.20
N ILE A 68 -15.90 8.64 -0.34
CA ILE A 68 -16.77 9.78 -0.04
C ILE A 68 -18.03 9.74 -0.90
N GLU A 69 -17.90 9.49 -2.21
CA GLU A 69 -19.04 9.36 -3.12
C GLU A 69 -20.01 8.24 -2.70
N ARG A 70 -19.47 7.10 -2.28
CA ARG A 70 -20.28 5.97 -1.78
C ARG A 70 -20.99 6.32 -0.48
N GLU A 71 -20.33 7.00 0.45
CA GLU A 71 -20.92 7.42 1.71
C GLU A 71 -22.06 8.43 1.49
N VAL A 72 -21.85 9.40 0.59
CA VAL A 72 -22.87 10.39 0.21
C VAL A 72 -24.08 9.71 -0.43
N ALA A 73 -23.85 8.78 -1.38
CA ALA A 73 -24.91 8.01 -2.02
C ALA A 73 -25.70 7.15 -1.02
N ALA A 74 -25.01 6.51 -0.07
CA ALA A 74 -25.63 5.71 0.99
C ALA A 74 -26.49 6.57 1.93
N ALA A 75 -26.00 7.75 2.33
CA ALA A 75 -26.74 8.69 3.17
C ALA A 75 -28.00 9.23 2.46
N ALA A 76 -27.89 9.57 1.17
CA ALA A 76 -29.03 10.02 0.37
C ALA A 76 -30.11 8.92 0.26
N ALA A 77 -29.71 7.67 0.03
CA ALA A 77 -30.62 6.52 0.01
C ALA A 77 -31.32 6.31 1.37
N ALA A 78 -30.58 6.34 2.47
CA ALA A 78 -31.13 6.18 3.82
C ALA A 78 -32.14 7.28 4.18
N SER A 79 -31.87 8.53 3.79
CA SER A 79 -32.80 9.65 4.00
C SER A 79 -34.09 9.51 3.19
N SER A 80 -34.04 8.89 2.01
CA SER A 80 -35.20 8.64 1.14
C SER A 80 -36.08 7.51 1.68
N THR A 81 -35.49 6.46 2.26
CA THR A 81 -36.23 5.36 2.88
C THR A 81 -37.01 5.80 4.12
N ARG A 82 -36.50 6.78 4.89
CA ARG A 82 -37.16 7.25 6.12
C ARG A 82 -38.36 8.18 5.88
N ARG A 83 -38.58 8.63 4.65
CA ARG A 83 -39.69 9.51 4.25
C ARG A 83 -40.88 8.78 3.61
N ARG A 84 -40.83 7.45 3.47
CA ARG A 84 -41.96 6.59 3.09
C ARG A 84 -42.47 5.82 4.30
#